data_AF-A0AAD4LCM6-F1
#
_entry.id   AF-A0AAD4LCM6-F1
#
_cell.length_a   1.000
_cell.length_b   1.000
_cell.length_c   1.000
_cell.angle_alpha   90.00
_cell.angle_beta   90.00
_cell.angle_gamma   90.00
#
_symmetry.space_group_name_H-M   'P 1'
#
loop_
_entity.id
_entity.type
_entity.pdbx_description
1 polymer ?
#
loop_
_entity_poly.entity_id
_entity_poly.type
_entity_poly.pdbx_seq_one_letter_code
_entity_poly.pdbx_strand_id
1 'polypeptide(L)' 'MSKYPSLFDPWTKRDAWRKHPVFSNRAMFANLFPGFGIAVVAFSAYVLAENVLGKGKQAVEDKHH' A
#
# COMPACT_ATOMS: atom_id res chain seq x y z
N MET A 1 -4.28 21.68 -22.12
CA MET A 1 -3.55 21.49 -23.38
C MET A 1 -2.15 22.06 -23.19
N SER A 2 -1.10 21.28 -23.44
CA SER A 2 0.29 21.73 -23.26
C SER A 2 0.62 22.84 -24.25
N LYS A 3 1.19 23.95 -23.75
CA LYS A 3 1.45 25.21 -24.47
C LYS A 3 2.76 25.21 -25.28
N TYR A 4 3.43 24.06 -25.38
CA TYR A 4 4.71 23.92 -26.07
C TYR A 4 4.52 23.24 -27.44
N PRO A 5 5.29 23.62 -28.47
CA PRO A 5 5.31 22.86 -29.71
C PRO A 5 5.71 21.43 -29.38
N SER A 6 4.88 20.46 -29.75
CA SER A 6 5.21 19.04 -29.62
C SER A 6 6.35 18.75 -30.59
N LEU A 7 7.59 18.85 -30.11
CA LEU A 7 8.75 18.32 -30.80
C LEU A 7 8.56 16.81 -30.90
N PHE A 8 8.19 16.36 -32.09
CA PHE A 8 8.06 14.93 -32.38
C PHE A 8 9.44 14.31 -32.25
N ASP A 9 9.61 13.43 -31.27
CA ASP A 9 10.84 12.68 -31.10
C ASP A 9 10.86 11.51 -32.10
N PRO A 10 11.82 11.47 -33.05
CA PRO A 10 11.88 10.41 -34.06
C PRO A 10 12.19 9.02 -33.47
N TRP A 11 12.72 8.96 -32.24
CA TRP A 11 13.09 7.70 -31.58
C TRP A 11 11.98 7.12 -30.72
N THR A 12 10.81 7.78 -30.62
CA THR A 12 9.74 7.33 -29.72
C THR A 12 9.26 5.90 -30.02
N LYS A 13 9.24 5.49 -31.30
CA LYS A 13 8.93 4.09 -31.68
C LYS A 13 9.98 3.10 -31.17
N ARG A 14 11.26 3.48 -31.19
CA ARG A 14 12.37 2.67 -30.70
C ARG A 14 12.40 2.61 -29.18
N ASP A 15 12.05 3.70 -28.48
CA ASP A 15 12.02 3.74 -27.02
C ASP A 15 10.69 3.24 -26.41
N ALA A 16 9.70 2.88 -27.24
CA ALA A 16 8.40 2.40 -26.79
C ALA A 16 8.49 1.14 -25.90
N TRP A 17 9.44 0.23 -26.17
CA TRP A 17 9.62 -0.98 -25.36
C TRP A 17 10.02 -0.68 -23.90
N ARG A 18 10.69 0.46 -23.65
CA ARG A 18 11.09 0.88 -22.29
C ARG A 18 9.92 1.41 -21.49
N LYS A 19 8.88 1.89 -22.15
CA LYS A 19 7.65 2.41 -21.52
C LYS A 19 6.63 1.30 -21.21
N HIS A 20 7.09 0.06 -21.12
CA HIS A 20 6.23 -1.07 -20.82
C HIS A 20 5.60 -0.93 -19.42
N PRO A 21 4.30 -1.27 -19.23
CA PRO A 21 3.61 -1.12 -17.94
C PRO A 21 4.29 -1.81 -16.76
N VAL A 22 5.02 -2.89 -17.02
CA VAL A 22 5.83 -3.62 -16.02
C VAL A 22 6.91 -2.74 -15.39
N PHE A 23 7.48 -1.80 -16.14
CA PHE A 23 8.50 -0.87 -15.65
C PHE A 23 7.91 0.45 -15.15
N SER A 24 6.58 0.55 -15.03
CA SER A 24 5.96 1.76 -14.49
C SER A 24 6.27 1.91 -12.99
N ASN A 25 6.48 3.16 -12.56
CA ASN A 25 6.69 3.47 -11.13
C ASN A 25 5.58 2.87 -10.25
N ARG A 26 4.34 2.85 -10.75
CA ARG A 26 3.20 2.25 -10.03
C ARG A 26 3.40 0.76 -9.77
N ALA A 27 3.86 0.01 -10.78
CA ALA A 27 4.14 -1.42 -10.63
C ALA A 27 5.30 -1.69 -9.66
N MET A 28 6.33 -0.84 -9.68
CA MET A 28 7.43 -0.92 -8.71
C MET A 28 6.95 -0.68 -7.27
N PHE A 29 6.15 0.38 -7.03
CA PHE A 29 5.63 0.69 -5.70
C PHE A 29 4.62 -0.35 -5.18
N ALA A 30 3.77 -0.90 -6.05
CA ALA A 30 2.82 -1.93 -5.67
C ALA A 30 3.49 -3.22 -5.16
N ASN A 31 4.69 -3.52 -5.67
CA ASN A 31 5.45 -4.71 -5.31
C ASN A 31 6.49 -4.48 -4.19
N LEU A 32 6.61 -3.25 -3.66
CA LEU A 32 7.61 -2.93 -2.64
C LEU A 32 7.36 -3.65 -1.31
N PHE A 33 6.09 -3.87 -0.96
CA PHE A 33 5.70 -4.55 0.28
C PHE A 33 4.74 -5.71 0.00
N PRO A 34 5.27 -6.88 -0.41
CA PRO A 34 4.45 -8.06 -0.62
C PRO A 34 3.74 -8.41 0.70
N GLY A 35 2.41 -8.48 0.68
CA GLY A 35 1.60 -8.84 1.85
C GLY A 35 1.30 -7.70 2.82
N PHE A 36 1.66 -6.43 2.51
CA PHE A 36 1.34 -5.30 3.38
C PHE A 36 -0.16 -5.19 3.72
N GLY A 37 -1.04 -5.42 2.74
CA GLY A 37 -2.48 -5.39 2.97
C GLY A 37 -2.94 -6.44 4.00
N ILE A 38 -2.37 -7.65 3.96
CA ILE A 38 -2.69 -8.72 4.90
C ILE A 38 -2.15 -8.36 6.30
N ALA A 39 -0.93 -7.82 6.37
CA ALA A 39 -0.33 -7.40 7.63
C ALA A 39 -1.16 -6.30 8.31
N VAL A 40 -1.61 -5.29 7.57
CA VAL A 40 -2.47 -4.22 8.09
C VAL A 40 -3.78 -4.78 8.63
N VAL A 41 -4.42 -5.69 7.89
CA VAL A 41 -5.67 -6.33 8.34
C VAL A 41 -5.46 -7.13 9.62
N ALA A 42 -4.45 -8.01 9.66
CA ALA A 42 -4.15 -8.84 10.83
C ALA A 42 -3.81 -7.98 12.06
N PHE A 43 -2.99 -6.94 11.88
CA PHE A 43 -2.62 -6.01 12.94
C PHE A 43 -3.85 -5.26 13.46
N SER A 44 -4.70 -4.73 12.59
CA SER A 44 -5.91 -4.02 13.01
C SER A 44 -6.88 -4.92 13.76
N ALA A 45 -7.05 -6.17 13.32
CA ALA A 45 -7.87 -7.16 14.01
C ALA A 45 -7.33 -7.47 15.41
N TYR A 46 -6.01 -7.60 15.56
CA TYR A 46 -5.35 -7.79 16.85
C TYR A 46 -5.60 -6.61 17.79
N VAL A 47 -5.35 -5.38 17.32
CA VAL A 47 -5.54 -4.15 18.11
C VAL A 47 -7.00 -4.01 18.54
N LEU A 48 -7.97 -4.31 17.67
CA LEU A 48 -9.39 -4.27 18.00
C LEU A 48 -9.76 -5.36 19.03
N ALA A 49 -9.22 -6.57 18.89
CA ALA A 49 -9.44 -7.65 19.85
C ALA A 49 -8.92 -7.27 21.24
N GLU A 50 -7.70 -6.74 21.34
CA GLU A 50 -7.15 -6.27 22.62
C GLU A 50 -7.95 -5.11 23.20
N ASN A 51 -8.30 -4.10 22.39
CA ASN A 51 -8.98 -2.91 22.89
C ASN A 51 -10.44 -3.16 23.26
N VAL A 52 -11.13 -4.09 22.60
CA VAL A 52 -12.56 -4.37 22.86
C VAL A 52 -12.72 -5.52 23.85
N LEU A 53 -12.00 -6.63 23.67
CA LEU A 53 -12.13 -7.81 24.54
C LEU A 53 -11.19 -7.74 25.75
N GLY A 54 -9.99 -7.16 25.61
CA GLY A 54 -9.03 -7.00 26.70
C GLY A 54 -9.49 -6.03 27.78
N LYS A 55 -10.12 -4.90 27.40
CA LYS A 55 -10.73 -3.96 28.36
C LYS A 55 -11.82 -4.60 29.22
N GLY A 56 -12.58 -5.54 28.66
CA GLY A 56 -13.58 -6.32 29.41
C GLY A 56 -12.97 -7.28 30.41
N LYS A 57 -11.75 -7.80 30.15
CA LYS A 57 -11.00 -8.66 31.09
C LYS A 57 -10.32 -7.85 32.20
N GLN A 58 -9.74 -6.70 31.86
CA GLN A 58 -9.10 -5.79 32.84
C GLN A 58 -10.09 -5.36 33.94
N ALA A 59 -11.32 -4.98 33.57
CA ALA A 59 -12.35 -4.56 34.51
C ALA A 59 -12.88 -5.68 35.42
N VAL A 60 -12.61 -6.94 35.10
CA VAL A 60 -12.94 -8.10 35.95
C VAL A 60 -11.78 -8.44 36.88
N GLU A 61 -10.53 -8.33 36.40
CA GLU A 61 -9.32 -8.58 37.19
C GLU A 61 -9.09 -7.49 38.26
N ASP A 62 -9.35 -6.22 37.94
CA ASP A 62 -9.24 -5.09 38.88
C ASP A 62 -10.24 -5.15 40.05
N LYS A 63 -11.26 -6.03 39.99
CA LYS A 63 -12.24 -6.21 41.08
C LYS A 63 -11.83 -7.29 42.09
N HIS A 64 -10.77 -8.04 41.82
CA HIS A 64 -10.30 -9.13 42.68
C HIS A 64 -9.00 -8.78 43.45
N HIS A 65 -8.57 -7.52 43.42
CA HIS A 65 -7.47 -6.97 44.23
C HIS A 65 -7.96 -5.90 45.20
#